data_AF-E9HZY4-F1
#
_entry.id   AF-E9HZY4-F1
#
_cell.length_a   1.000
_cell.length_b   1.000
_cell.length_c   1.000
_cell.angle_alpha   90.00
_cell.angle_beta   90.00
_cell.angle_gamma   90.00
#
_symmetry.space_group_name_H-M   'P 1'
#
loop_
_entity.id
_entity.type
_entity.pdbx_description
1 polymer ?
#
loop_
_entity_poly.entity_id
_entity_poly.type
_entity_poly.pdbx_seq_one_letter_code
_entity_poly.pdbx_strand_id
1 'polypeptide(L)'
;MKKAIFLDFRISHHARKMFRHQINLFDENEQEGRVDHPEYMADYRATENEEEAAARREENRCRMELRREHEEQREREAEELRARNAVDHGEIVPIENEEDEALRLQLMTERDRRGNPRTHRQACKEIVAEDRVHLHDCGDLTKICSECDAKHFAKEMPKDKKFQQCCAKGNVILPPAKPCPEPLASLLQNRHPKSKHFMKQIRNYNSAHAFASMGAKFSPPPGRGPTCVRIQGQIYHQTTPLGQTANPRYSDLYFLDSAQATDFRANIEMNSGCCRTLMEELDAMLREKNPYALTYKMMRQ
;
A
#
# COMPACT_ATOMS: atom_id res chain seq x y z
N MET A 1 -46.24 19.65 8.04
CA MET A 1 -45.95 20.83 8.87
C MET A 1 -45.16 20.42 10.11
N LYS A 2 -43.83 20.53 10.08
CA LYS A 2 -42.97 20.60 11.28
C LYS A 2 -41.82 21.54 10.93
N LYS A 3 -41.78 22.69 11.61
CA LYS A 3 -40.73 23.72 11.51
C LYS A 3 -39.49 23.19 12.27
N ALA A 4 -38.35 23.13 11.60
CA ALA A 4 -37.05 22.98 12.25
C ALA A 4 -36.43 24.37 12.41
N ILE A 5 -35.94 24.61 13.62
CA ILE A 5 -35.24 25.81 14.07
C ILE A 5 -33.87 25.84 13.41
N PHE A 6 -33.64 26.81 12.54
CA PHE A 6 -32.31 27.15 12.01
C PHE A 6 -31.76 28.28 12.88
N LEU A 7 -30.79 27.99 13.74
CA LEU A 7 -29.96 29.00 14.37
C LEU A 7 -28.83 29.34 13.39
N ASP A 8 -29.04 30.43 12.69
CA ASP A 8 -28.11 31.08 11.76
C ASP A 8 -26.89 31.57 12.55
N PHE A 9 -25.75 30.88 12.45
CA PHE A 9 -24.47 31.42 12.91
C PHE A 9 -23.88 32.31 11.80
N ARG A 10 -24.48 33.49 11.64
CA ARG A 10 -24.00 34.51 10.71
C ARG A 10 -22.76 35.18 11.32
N ILE A 11 -21.60 34.56 11.16
CA ILE A 11 -20.31 35.16 11.50
C ILE A 11 -20.17 36.42 10.63
N SER A 12 -20.22 37.60 11.27
CA SER A 12 -20.05 38.91 10.64
C SER A 12 -18.82 38.93 9.73
N HIS A 13 -18.91 39.60 8.58
CA HIS A 13 -17.77 39.86 7.69
C HIS A 13 -16.57 40.47 8.45
N HIS A 14 -16.84 41.24 9.50
CA HIS A 14 -15.84 41.76 10.42
C HIS A 14 -15.11 40.66 11.21
N ALA A 15 -15.84 39.64 11.69
CA ALA A 15 -15.25 38.50 12.41
C ALA A 15 -14.40 37.60 11.50
N ARG A 16 -14.80 37.42 10.23
CA ARG A 16 -13.94 36.76 9.22
C ARG A 16 -12.69 37.56 8.88
N LYS A 17 -12.79 38.89 8.85
CA LYS A 17 -11.65 39.79 8.61
C LYS A 17 -10.70 39.81 9.80
N MET A 18 -11.21 39.76 11.03
CA MET A 18 -10.42 39.66 12.25
C MET A 18 -9.71 38.31 12.37
N PHE A 19 -10.38 37.19 12.07
CA PHE A 19 -9.74 35.86 12.08
C PHE A 19 -8.65 35.75 10.99
N ARG A 20 -8.89 36.30 9.81
CA ARG A 20 -7.91 36.33 8.71
C ARG A 20 -6.78 37.31 8.98
N HIS A 21 -7.02 38.41 9.69
CA HIS A 21 -5.98 39.30 10.19
C HIS A 21 -5.19 38.66 11.33
N GLN A 22 -5.81 37.84 12.18
CA GLN A 22 -5.13 37.14 13.28
C GLN A 22 -4.32 35.92 12.83
N ILE A 23 -4.75 35.24 11.76
CA ILE A 23 -3.97 34.22 11.05
C ILE A 23 -2.84 34.88 10.26
N ASN A 24 -3.11 35.98 9.55
CA ASN A 24 -2.05 36.75 8.90
C ASN A 24 -1.07 37.36 9.89
N LEU A 25 -1.48 37.78 11.09
CA LEU A 25 -0.56 38.24 12.15
C LEU A 25 0.22 37.08 12.78
N PHE A 26 -0.25 35.83 12.67
CA PHE A 26 0.51 34.64 13.05
C PHE A 26 1.53 34.27 11.96
N ASP A 27 1.15 34.35 10.69
CA ASP A 27 2.03 34.09 9.53
C ASP A 27 3.02 35.24 9.24
N GLU A 28 2.64 36.51 9.46
CA GLU A 28 3.49 37.70 9.30
C GLU A 28 4.48 37.79 10.47
N ASN A 29 4.13 37.39 11.69
CA ASN A 29 5.10 37.26 12.79
C ASN A 29 6.06 36.08 12.61
N GLU A 30 5.67 35.00 11.91
CA GLU A 30 6.60 33.91 11.54
C GLU A 30 7.51 34.26 10.34
N GLN A 31 7.11 35.20 9.50
CA GLN A 31 7.90 35.66 8.34
C GLN A 31 8.79 36.88 8.65
N GLU A 32 8.39 37.80 9.54
CA GLU A 32 9.23 38.93 9.97
C GLU A 32 10.26 38.56 11.05
N GLY A 33 10.12 37.41 11.72
CA GLY A 33 11.12 36.87 12.65
C GLY A 33 12.20 35.97 12.01
N ARG A 34 12.19 35.80 10.68
CA ARG A 34 13.04 34.84 9.95
C ARG A 34 14.09 35.52 9.07
N VAL A 35 14.62 36.64 9.52
CA VAL A 35 15.82 37.27 8.97
C VAL A 35 16.69 37.62 10.18
N ASP A 36 17.96 37.18 10.18
CA ASP A 36 18.98 37.35 11.23
C ASP A 36 18.99 36.36 12.43
N HIS A 37 19.22 35.05 12.22
CA HIS A 37 19.29 34.11 13.35
C HIS A 37 20.57 33.27 13.53
N PRO A 38 21.39 32.93 12.51
CA PRO A 38 22.66 32.23 12.77
C PRO A 38 23.80 33.18 13.19
N GLU A 39 23.97 34.30 12.47
CA GLU A 39 25.07 35.25 12.70
C GLU A 39 24.83 36.11 13.94
N TYR A 40 23.61 36.65 14.13
CA TYR A 40 23.25 37.41 15.34
C TYR A 40 23.37 36.57 16.63
N MET A 41 22.92 35.31 16.60
CA MET A 41 23.11 34.40 17.74
C MET A 41 24.56 33.97 17.92
N ALA A 42 25.38 33.96 16.86
CA ALA A 42 26.82 33.69 16.96
C ALA A 42 27.57 34.88 17.58
N ASP A 43 27.18 36.11 17.23
CA ASP A 43 27.72 37.34 17.81
C ASP A 43 27.35 37.47 19.29
N TYR A 44 26.09 37.19 19.65
CA TYR A 44 25.66 37.18 21.06
C TYR A 44 26.40 36.11 21.86
N ARG A 45 26.62 34.91 21.29
CA ARG A 45 27.44 33.83 21.89
C ARG A 45 28.92 34.20 22.01
N ALA A 46 29.44 35.09 21.18
CA ALA A 46 30.81 35.57 21.25
C ALA A 46 31.02 36.60 22.37
N THR A 47 29.93 37.26 22.81
CA THR A 47 29.92 38.22 23.91
C THR A 47 29.34 37.67 25.23
N GLU A 48 28.78 36.45 25.22
CA GLU A 48 28.22 35.76 26.39
C GLU A 48 29.29 35.58 27.49
N ASN A 49 28.92 35.93 28.73
CA ASN A 49 29.74 35.58 29.89
C ASN A 49 29.52 34.11 30.32
N GLU A 50 30.37 33.60 31.21
CA GLU A 50 30.31 32.18 31.63
C GLU A 50 28.97 31.81 32.31
N GLU A 51 28.35 32.74 33.03
CA GLU A 51 27.06 32.52 33.70
C GLU A 51 25.90 32.44 32.70
N GLU A 52 25.85 33.33 31.71
CA GLU A 52 24.86 33.32 30.63
C GLU A 52 24.99 32.07 29.75
N ALA A 53 26.22 31.69 29.41
CA ALA A 53 26.50 30.47 28.67
C ALA A 53 26.08 29.21 29.45
N ALA A 54 26.25 29.21 30.78
CA ALA A 54 25.79 28.12 31.65
C ALA A 54 24.26 28.07 31.75
N ALA A 55 23.59 29.20 31.94
CA ALA A 55 22.13 29.30 32.00
C ALA A 55 21.46 28.79 30.71
N ARG A 56 21.99 29.17 29.54
CA ARG A 56 21.49 28.69 28.24
C ARG A 56 21.72 27.19 28.01
N ARG A 57 22.86 26.64 28.48
CA ARG A 57 23.11 25.18 28.41
C ARG A 57 22.08 24.43 29.24
N GLU A 58 21.75 24.97 30.41
CA GLU A 58 20.75 24.38 31.30
C GLU A 58 19.33 24.50 30.73
N GLU A 59 18.95 25.65 30.18
CA GLU A 59 17.67 25.83 29.49
C GLU A 59 17.53 24.87 28.29
N ASN A 60 18.59 24.71 27.49
CA ASN A 60 18.63 23.76 26.39
C ASN A 60 18.50 22.31 26.91
N ARG A 61 19.11 21.99 28.06
CA ARG A 61 18.98 20.68 28.70
C ARG A 61 17.52 20.42 29.09
N CYS A 62 16.88 21.33 29.83
CA CYS A 62 15.47 21.22 30.21
C CYS A 62 14.54 21.12 28.99
N ARG A 63 14.79 21.90 27.94
CA ARG A 63 13.98 21.82 26.70
C ARG A 63 14.12 20.48 25.99
N MET A 64 15.32 19.91 25.98
CA MET A 64 15.57 18.59 25.39
C MET A 64 14.95 17.47 26.22
N GLU A 65 15.00 17.57 27.55
CA GLU A 65 14.34 16.64 28.48
C GLU A 65 12.83 16.66 28.31
N LEU A 66 12.20 17.85 28.29
CA LEU A 66 10.75 17.99 28.07
C LEU A 66 10.32 17.41 26.71
N ARG A 67 11.13 17.61 25.66
CA ARG A 67 10.88 17.01 24.35
C ARG A 67 10.93 15.49 24.40
N ARG A 68 11.90 14.92 25.14
CA ARG A 68 12.05 13.47 25.32
C ARG A 68 10.86 12.90 26.09
N GLU A 69 10.43 13.56 27.16
CA GLU A 69 9.24 13.15 27.93
C GLU A 69 7.97 13.15 27.06
N HIS A 70 7.78 14.19 26.23
CA HIS A 70 6.63 14.25 25.31
C HIS A 70 6.72 13.20 24.20
N GLU A 71 7.93 12.82 23.76
CA GLU A 71 8.13 11.73 22.81
C GLU A 71 7.83 10.36 23.45
N GLU A 72 8.34 10.11 24.65
CA GLU A 72 8.03 8.92 25.46
C GLU A 72 6.52 8.81 25.73
N GLN A 73 5.84 9.93 26.03
CA GLN A 73 4.40 9.95 26.26
C GLN A 73 3.61 9.62 24.99
N ARG A 74 3.97 10.20 23.84
CA ARG A 74 3.35 9.86 22.54
C ARG A 74 3.58 8.40 22.19
N GLU A 75 4.74 7.84 22.49
CA GLU A 75 5.05 6.43 22.23
C GLU A 75 4.21 5.50 23.11
N ARG A 76 4.02 5.84 24.40
CA ARG A 76 3.11 5.13 25.32
C ARG A 76 1.67 5.18 24.82
N GLU A 77 1.17 6.35 24.45
CA GLU A 77 -0.20 6.50 23.91
C GLU A 77 -0.39 5.70 22.61
N ALA A 78 0.62 5.67 21.73
CA ALA A 78 0.60 4.85 20.53
C ALA A 78 0.67 3.34 20.83
N GLU A 79 1.37 2.92 21.87
CA GLU A 79 1.39 1.54 22.35
C GLU A 79 0.04 1.12 22.97
N GLU A 80 -0.57 1.97 23.79
CA GLU A 80 -1.92 1.74 24.33
C GLU A 80 -2.96 1.66 23.22
N LEU A 81 -2.89 2.55 22.23
CA LEU A 81 -3.77 2.49 21.05
C LEU A 81 -3.56 1.20 20.25
N ARG A 82 -2.30 0.76 20.06
CA ARG A 82 -1.99 -0.53 19.44
C ARG A 82 -2.55 -1.70 20.22
N ALA A 83 -2.44 -1.69 21.55
CA ALA A 83 -2.99 -2.72 22.43
C ALA A 83 -4.53 -2.76 22.35
N ARG A 84 -5.20 -1.60 22.39
CA ARG A 84 -6.65 -1.49 22.25
C ARG A 84 -7.12 -1.99 20.88
N ASN A 85 -6.49 -1.54 19.80
CA ASN A 85 -6.80 -1.99 18.45
C ASN A 85 -6.52 -3.49 18.27
N ALA A 86 -5.53 -4.07 18.96
CA ALA A 86 -5.26 -5.51 18.92
C ALA A 86 -6.38 -6.34 19.59
N VAL A 87 -7.01 -5.80 20.64
CA VAL A 87 -8.20 -6.41 21.27
C VAL A 87 -9.41 -6.30 20.35
N ASP A 88 -9.67 -5.12 19.78
CA ASP A 88 -10.79 -4.89 18.85
C ASP A 88 -10.64 -5.72 17.55
N HIS A 89 -9.42 -5.91 17.05
CA HIS A 89 -9.14 -6.80 15.90
C HIS A 89 -9.06 -8.29 16.27
N GLY A 90 -8.97 -8.63 17.56
CA GLY A 90 -9.08 -10.00 18.05
C GLY A 90 -10.45 -10.61 17.78
N GLU A 91 -11.49 -9.79 17.65
CA GLU A 91 -12.86 -10.21 17.31
C GLU A 91 -13.06 -10.55 15.82
N ILE A 92 -12.14 -10.14 14.94
CA ILE A 92 -12.23 -10.35 13.48
C ILE A 92 -11.46 -11.60 13.02
N VAL A 93 -10.62 -12.17 13.89
CA VAL A 93 -10.12 -13.54 13.67
C VAL A 93 -11.24 -14.47 14.13
N PRO A 94 -11.90 -15.23 13.25
CA PRO A 94 -12.76 -16.30 13.72
C PRO A 94 -11.87 -17.22 14.56
N ILE A 95 -12.06 -17.20 15.88
CA ILE A 95 -11.47 -18.19 16.77
C ILE A 95 -12.05 -19.52 16.28
N GLU A 96 -11.19 -20.35 15.68
CA GLU A 96 -11.56 -21.67 15.23
C GLU A 96 -12.05 -22.42 16.48
N ASN A 97 -13.35 -22.71 16.55
CA ASN A 97 -13.89 -23.47 17.67
C ASN A 97 -13.32 -24.90 17.61
N GLU A 98 -13.32 -25.64 18.72
CA GLU A 98 -12.84 -27.03 18.75
C GLU A 98 -13.53 -27.90 17.70
N GLU A 99 -14.80 -27.62 17.40
CA GLU A 99 -15.57 -28.29 16.34
C GLU A 99 -15.06 -27.95 14.92
N ASP A 100 -14.69 -26.69 14.68
CA ASP A 100 -14.13 -26.24 13.39
C ASP A 100 -12.72 -26.80 13.20
N GLU A 101 -11.91 -26.84 14.26
CA GLU A 101 -10.57 -27.42 14.24
C GLU A 101 -10.65 -28.93 14.01
N ALA A 102 -11.57 -29.62 14.69
CA ALA A 102 -11.84 -31.04 14.49
C ALA A 102 -12.33 -31.32 13.06
N LEU A 103 -13.22 -30.50 12.51
CA LEU A 103 -13.70 -30.63 11.14
C LEU A 103 -12.57 -30.40 10.12
N ARG A 104 -11.72 -29.39 10.32
CA ARG A 104 -10.56 -29.12 9.47
C ARG A 104 -9.57 -30.30 9.50
N LEU A 105 -9.26 -30.82 10.69
CA LEU A 105 -8.40 -31.99 10.87
C LEU A 105 -8.99 -33.25 10.21
N GLN A 106 -10.30 -33.46 10.34
CA GLN A 106 -11.02 -34.54 9.66
C GLN A 106 -10.95 -34.40 8.14
N LEU A 107 -11.20 -33.20 7.60
CA LEU A 107 -11.09 -32.92 6.16
C LEU A 107 -9.66 -33.14 5.64
N MET A 108 -8.63 -32.73 6.40
CA MET A 108 -7.22 -32.97 6.03
C MET A 108 -6.89 -34.47 6.06
N THR A 109 -7.24 -35.18 7.12
CA THR A 109 -6.99 -36.63 7.24
C THR A 109 -7.78 -37.44 6.21
N GLU A 110 -8.99 -37.04 5.86
CA GLU A 110 -9.73 -37.63 4.74
C GLU A 110 -9.04 -37.36 3.41
N ARG A 111 -8.53 -36.15 3.18
CA ARG A 111 -7.79 -35.82 1.94
C ARG A 111 -6.51 -36.64 1.80
N ASP A 112 -5.79 -36.83 2.91
CA ASP A 112 -4.58 -37.64 2.97
C ASP A 112 -4.89 -39.13 2.79
N ARG A 113 -5.97 -39.64 3.43
CA ARG A 113 -6.45 -41.03 3.26
C ARG A 113 -6.92 -41.34 1.85
N ARG A 114 -7.65 -40.41 1.22
CA ARG A 114 -8.10 -40.56 -0.17
C ARG A 114 -6.91 -40.72 -1.10
N GLY A 115 -5.76 -40.13 -0.73
CA GLY A 115 -4.57 -40.02 -1.57
C GLY A 115 -4.89 -39.19 -2.81
N ASN A 116 -4.03 -38.26 -3.21
CA ASN A 116 -4.20 -37.67 -4.54
C ASN A 116 -3.60 -38.66 -5.55
N PRO A 117 -4.39 -39.53 -6.23
CA PRO A 117 -3.88 -40.82 -6.71
C PRO A 117 -2.99 -40.72 -7.96
N ARG A 118 -2.67 -39.52 -8.44
CA ARG A 118 -1.93 -39.34 -9.70
C ARG A 118 -0.91 -38.21 -9.66
N THR A 119 -1.22 -37.08 -9.03
CA THR A 119 -0.36 -35.88 -9.12
C THR A 119 0.93 -36.02 -8.32
N HIS A 120 0.90 -36.60 -7.12
CA HIS A 120 2.12 -36.74 -6.29
C HIS A 120 3.16 -37.64 -6.97
N ARG A 121 2.77 -38.83 -7.46
CA ARG A 121 3.68 -39.71 -8.22
C ARG A 121 4.23 -39.05 -9.47
N GLN A 122 3.46 -38.18 -10.11
CA GLN A 122 3.87 -37.47 -11.32
C GLN A 122 4.79 -36.29 -11.00
N ALA A 123 4.59 -35.62 -9.86
CA ALA A 123 5.45 -34.56 -9.34
C ALA A 123 6.78 -35.10 -8.77
N CYS A 124 6.79 -36.35 -8.28
CA CYS A 124 8.01 -37.04 -7.85
C CYS A 124 8.76 -37.72 -8.99
N LYS A 125 8.29 -37.64 -10.24
CA LYS A 125 9.08 -38.12 -11.38
C LYS A 125 10.27 -37.20 -11.57
N GLU A 126 11.45 -37.78 -11.51
CA GLU A 126 12.69 -37.07 -11.76
C GLU A 126 12.68 -36.55 -13.20
N ILE A 127 12.82 -35.23 -13.37
CA ILE A 127 13.01 -34.62 -14.67
C ILE A 127 14.46 -34.88 -15.06
N VAL A 128 14.71 -35.97 -15.79
CA VAL A 128 16.06 -36.40 -16.18
C VAL A 128 16.69 -35.42 -17.20
N ALA A 129 15.85 -34.72 -17.98
CA ALA A 129 16.27 -33.70 -18.93
C ALA A 129 15.11 -32.72 -19.19
N GLU A 130 15.31 -31.42 -18.89
CA GLU A 130 14.27 -30.38 -19.00
C GLU A 130 13.79 -30.18 -20.45
N ASP A 131 14.70 -30.35 -21.42
CA ASP A 131 14.44 -30.24 -22.87
C ASP A 131 13.46 -31.32 -23.39
N ARG A 132 13.27 -32.41 -22.64
CA ARG A 132 12.36 -33.52 -23.00
C ARG A 132 10.98 -33.40 -22.35
N VAL A 133 10.73 -32.37 -21.54
CA VAL A 133 9.41 -32.15 -20.94
C VAL A 133 8.48 -31.56 -21.99
N HIS A 134 7.51 -32.35 -22.45
CA HIS A 134 6.45 -31.84 -23.31
C HIS A 134 5.65 -30.77 -22.58
N LEU A 135 5.73 -29.53 -23.07
CA LEU A 135 4.94 -28.42 -22.58
C LEU A 135 3.45 -28.75 -22.75
N HIS A 136 2.69 -28.64 -21.65
CA HIS A 136 1.26 -28.83 -21.74
C HIS A 136 0.62 -27.62 -22.42
N ASP A 137 0.11 -27.83 -23.62
CA ASP A 137 -0.62 -26.80 -24.36
C ASP A 137 -2.14 -27.06 -24.26
N CYS A 138 -2.86 -26.08 -23.73
CA CYS A 138 -4.33 -26.09 -23.66
C CYS A 138 -4.99 -25.59 -24.96
N GLY A 139 -4.20 -25.12 -25.93
CA GLY A 139 -4.66 -24.45 -27.14
C GLY A 139 -5.11 -23.02 -26.87
N ASP A 140 -5.71 -22.38 -27.87
CA ASP A 140 -6.18 -20.99 -27.75
C ASP A 140 -7.48 -20.87 -26.92
N LEU A 141 -7.60 -19.75 -26.21
CA LEU A 141 -8.76 -19.37 -25.40
C LEU A 141 -9.92 -18.86 -26.27
N THR A 142 -10.48 -19.75 -27.10
CA THR A 142 -11.43 -19.41 -28.19
C THR A 142 -12.90 -19.70 -27.89
N LYS A 143 -13.21 -20.53 -26.89
CA LYS A 143 -14.60 -20.88 -26.59
C LYS A 143 -15.24 -19.78 -25.76
N ILE A 144 -16.37 -19.26 -26.22
CA ILE A 144 -17.06 -18.15 -25.56
C ILE A 144 -18.32 -18.70 -24.87
N CYS A 145 -18.53 -18.34 -23.61
CA CYS A 145 -19.74 -18.66 -22.88
C CYS A 145 -20.93 -17.86 -23.45
N SER A 146 -22.05 -18.53 -23.76
CA SER A 146 -23.25 -17.89 -24.31
C SER A 146 -23.94 -16.91 -23.36
N GLU A 147 -23.71 -17.03 -22.05
CA GLU A 147 -24.45 -16.28 -21.03
C GLU A 147 -23.68 -15.04 -20.53
N CYS A 148 -22.35 -15.06 -20.58
CA CYS A 148 -21.51 -14.00 -19.98
C CYS A 148 -20.27 -13.61 -20.80
N ASP A 149 -20.14 -14.14 -22.02
CA ASP A 149 -19.03 -13.86 -22.95
C ASP A 149 -17.62 -14.19 -22.43
N ALA A 150 -17.51 -14.90 -21.31
CA ALA A 150 -16.24 -15.38 -20.79
C ALA A 150 -15.56 -16.33 -21.78
N LYS A 151 -14.24 -16.14 -21.97
CA LYS A 151 -13.42 -16.97 -22.85
C LYS A 151 -12.84 -18.16 -22.08
N HIS A 152 -12.88 -19.34 -22.70
CA HIS A 152 -12.49 -20.63 -22.15
C HIS A 152 -11.64 -21.43 -23.13
N PHE A 153 -10.85 -22.37 -22.60
CA PHE A 153 -10.15 -23.34 -23.42
C PHE A 153 -11.11 -24.45 -23.89
N ALA A 154 -10.84 -25.02 -25.06
CA ALA A 154 -11.66 -26.11 -25.60
C ALA A 154 -11.75 -27.33 -24.66
N LYS A 155 -10.68 -27.60 -23.91
CA LYS A 155 -10.59 -28.69 -22.93
C LYS A 155 -11.46 -28.46 -21.68
N GLU A 156 -11.87 -27.21 -21.41
CA GLU A 156 -12.75 -26.86 -20.28
C GLU A 156 -14.24 -26.98 -20.64
N MET A 157 -14.57 -27.14 -21.92
CA MET A 157 -15.95 -27.15 -22.40
C MET A 157 -16.68 -28.41 -21.92
N PRO A 158 -17.74 -28.30 -21.10
CA PRO A 158 -18.50 -29.45 -20.65
C PRO A 158 -19.37 -30.02 -21.79
N LYS A 159 -19.86 -31.25 -21.64
CA LYS A 159 -20.69 -31.93 -22.66
C LYS A 159 -21.98 -31.18 -23.00
N ASP A 160 -22.55 -30.47 -22.03
CA ASP A 160 -23.76 -29.66 -22.18
C ASP A 160 -23.49 -28.27 -22.76
N LYS A 161 -22.22 -27.94 -23.08
CA LYS A 161 -21.76 -26.64 -23.60
C LYS A 161 -22.07 -25.45 -22.69
N LYS A 162 -22.42 -25.69 -21.41
CA LYS A 162 -22.73 -24.64 -20.44
C LYS A 162 -21.64 -24.58 -19.38
N PHE A 163 -20.92 -23.47 -19.33
CA PHE A 163 -19.81 -23.27 -18.41
C PHE A 163 -20.31 -23.03 -16.98
N GLN A 164 -19.79 -23.81 -16.03
CA GLN A 164 -20.05 -23.63 -14.60
C GLN A 164 -19.15 -22.57 -13.97
N GLN A 165 -17.88 -22.51 -14.39
CA GLN A 165 -16.85 -21.71 -13.72
C GLN A 165 -17.03 -20.19 -13.89
N CYS A 166 -17.68 -19.71 -14.96
CA CYS A 166 -17.84 -18.28 -15.19
C CYS A 166 -19.11 -17.70 -14.53
N CYS A 167 -20.28 -18.20 -14.89
CA CYS A 167 -21.59 -17.64 -14.49
C CYS A 167 -22.54 -18.70 -13.91
N ALA A 168 -22.00 -19.86 -13.51
CA ALA A 168 -22.80 -21.01 -13.05
C ALA A 168 -23.95 -21.35 -14.01
N LYS A 169 -23.66 -21.45 -15.31
CA LYS A 169 -24.63 -21.70 -16.39
C LYS A 169 -25.73 -20.64 -16.52
N GLY A 170 -25.41 -19.37 -16.25
CA GLY A 170 -26.33 -18.24 -16.35
C GLY A 170 -27.06 -17.89 -15.05
N ASN A 171 -26.78 -18.62 -13.96
CA ASN A 171 -27.38 -18.34 -12.66
C ASN A 171 -26.79 -17.10 -11.97
N VAL A 172 -25.60 -16.67 -12.37
CA VAL A 172 -24.91 -15.49 -11.80
C VAL A 172 -24.82 -14.41 -12.87
N ILE A 173 -25.44 -13.26 -12.60
CA ILE A 173 -25.30 -12.05 -13.42
C ILE A 173 -24.02 -11.34 -13.01
N LEU A 174 -23.01 -11.39 -13.87
CA LEU A 174 -21.75 -10.69 -13.66
C LEU A 174 -21.87 -9.23 -14.13
N PRO A 175 -21.39 -8.24 -13.35
CA PRO A 175 -21.29 -6.88 -13.85
C PRO A 175 -20.31 -6.84 -15.03
N PRO A 176 -20.53 -5.96 -16.02
CA PRO A 176 -19.61 -5.81 -17.14
C PRO A 176 -18.22 -5.43 -16.63
N ALA A 177 -17.19 -6.02 -17.25
CA ALA A 177 -15.81 -5.73 -16.91
C ALA A 177 -15.53 -4.22 -17.11
N LYS A 178 -14.98 -3.57 -16.08
CA LYS A 178 -14.54 -2.18 -16.21
C LYS A 178 -13.39 -2.13 -17.24
N PRO A 179 -13.39 -1.15 -18.16
CA PRO A 179 -12.29 -1.01 -19.10
C PRO A 179 -10.99 -0.74 -18.34
N CYS A 180 -9.89 -1.29 -18.85
CA CYS A 180 -8.56 -0.95 -18.35
C CYS A 180 -8.33 0.56 -18.54
N PRO A 181 -7.96 1.32 -17.49
CA PRO A 181 -7.76 2.76 -17.61
C PRO A 181 -6.54 3.12 -18.46
N GLU A 182 -6.57 4.28 -19.10
CA GLU A 182 -5.38 4.85 -19.76
C GLU A 182 -4.50 5.58 -18.72
N PRO A 183 -3.16 5.55 -18.87
CA PRO A 183 -2.39 5.02 -20.00
C PRO A 183 -2.11 3.51 -19.97
N LEU A 184 -2.54 2.79 -18.91
CA LEU A 184 -2.20 1.38 -18.69
C LEU A 184 -2.67 0.47 -19.84
N ALA A 185 -3.87 0.71 -20.37
CA ALA A 185 -4.38 -0.07 -21.50
C ALA A 185 -3.47 0.04 -22.74
N SER A 186 -3.07 1.27 -23.12
CA SER A 186 -2.17 1.49 -24.26
C SER A 186 -0.75 0.97 -23.99
N LEU A 187 -0.28 1.04 -22.75
CA LEU A 187 1.01 0.47 -22.35
C LEU A 187 1.05 -1.06 -22.56
N LEU A 188 0.04 -1.78 -22.06
CA LEU A 188 -0.07 -3.24 -22.14
C LEU A 188 -0.30 -3.75 -23.57
N GLN A 189 -0.96 -2.95 -24.42
CA GLN A 189 -1.27 -3.32 -25.81
C GLN A 189 -0.21 -2.86 -26.82
N ASN A 190 0.95 -2.38 -26.35
CA ASN A 190 2.03 -1.88 -27.20
C ASN A 190 1.62 -0.71 -28.13
N ARG A 191 0.66 0.12 -27.69
CA ARG A 191 0.18 1.30 -28.42
C ARG A 191 0.77 2.62 -27.91
N HIS A 192 1.46 2.58 -26.77
CA HIS A 192 2.10 3.76 -26.18
C HIS A 192 3.58 3.85 -26.60
N PRO A 193 4.16 5.05 -26.84
CA PRO A 193 5.57 5.19 -27.22
C PRO A 193 6.54 4.55 -26.23
N LYS A 194 6.17 4.52 -24.94
CA LYS A 194 6.97 3.91 -23.86
C LYS A 194 6.62 2.45 -23.56
N SER A 195 5.72 1.80 -24.32
CA SER A 195 5.26 0.43 -24.04
C SER A 195 6.41 -0.58 -23.91
N LYS A 196 7.37 -0.57 -24.85
CA LYS A 196 8.53 -1.49 -24.81
C LYS A 196 9.35 -1.33 -23.52
N HIS A 197 9.56 -0.08 -23.12
CA HIS A 197 10.28 0.25 -21.89
C HIS A 197 9.48 -0.15 -20.64
N PHE A 198 8.18 0.14 -20.62
CA PHE A 198 7.28 -0.27 -19.55
C PHE A 198 7.27 -1.78 -19.36
N MET A 199 7.11 -2.55 -20.43
CA MET A 199 7.14 -4.01 -20.36
C MET A 199 8.48 -4.56 -19.84
N LYS A 200 9.60 -3.94 -20.23
CA LYS A 200 10.93 -4.30 -19.73
C LYS A 200 11.07 -4.05 -18.22
N GLN A 201 10.47 -2.97 -17.71
CA GLN A 201 10.60 -2.51 -16.31
C GLN A 201 9.30 -2.71 -15.50
N ILE A 202 8.38 -3.56 -15.95
CA ILE A 202 7.00 -3.61 -15.41
C ILE A 202 6.97 -3.92 -13.92
N ARG A 203 7.91 -4.76 -13.45
CA ARG A 203 8.06 -5.10 -12.04
C ARG A 203 8.42 -3.86 -11.21
N ASN A 204 9.34 -3.04 -11.70
CA ASN A 204 9.78 -1.82 -11.03
C ASN A 204 8.65 -0.77 -10.99
N TYR A 205 7.90 -0.58 -12.09
CA TYR A 205 6.73 0.29 -12.08
C TYR A 205 5.66 -0.19 -11.08
N ASN A 206 5.36 -1.50 -11.06
CA ASN A 206 4.39 -2.07 -10.12
C ASN A 206 4.85 -1.90 -8.66
N SER A 207 6.13 -2.14 -8.38
CA SER A 207 6.70 -1.96 -7.04
C SER A 207 6.73 -0.49 -6.62
N ALA A 208 7.02 0.45 -7.53
CA ALA A 208 7.04 1.88 -7.24
C ALA A 208 5.66 2.45 -6.88
N HIS A 209 4.58 1.85 -7.40
CA HIS A 209 3.19 2.24 -7.15
C HIS A 209 2.46 1.27 -6.21
N ALA A 210 3.20 0.41 -5.50
CA ALA A 210 2.60 -0.50 -4.53
C ALA A 210 2.13 0.28 -3.29
N PHE A 211 0.97 -0.09 -2.75
CA PHE A 211 0.43 0.49 -1.51
C PHE A 211 1.01 -0.13 -0.25
N ALA A 212 1.53 -1.35 -0.34
CA ALA A 212 2.11 -2.07 0.78
C ALA A 212 3.29 -2.90 0.29
N SER A 213 4.29 -3.09 1.14
CA SER A 213 5.28 -4.15 0.95
C SER A 213 4.78 -5.46 1.55
N MET A 214 5.41 -6.55 1.12
CA MET A 214 5.24 -7.85 1.75
C MET A 214 6.30 -8.00 2.84
N GLY A 215 5.87 -8.14 4.09
CA GLY A 215 6.70 -8.51 5.22
C GLY A 215 6.69 -10.03 5.39
N ALA A 216 7.85 -10.66 5.25
CA ALA A 216 8.02 -12.11 5.44
C ALA A 216 9.39 -12.44 6.03
N LYS A 217 9.45 -13.48 6.87
CA LYS A 217 10.72 -14.09 7.28
C LYS A 217 11.23 -14.97 6.15
N PHE A 218 12.21 -14.47 5.41
CA PHE A 218 12.90 -15.23 4.39
C PHE A 218 13.94 -16.13 5.05
N SER A 219 13.76 -17.45 4.92
CA SER A 219 14.79 -18.42 5.28
C SER A 219 15.24 -19.12 4.00
N PRO A 220 16.53 -19.12 3.64
CA PRO A 220 16.98 -19.97 2.55
C PRO A 220 16.73 -21.44 2.92
N PRO A 221 16.32 -22.29 1.98
CA PRO A 221 16.29 -23.74 2.22
C PRO A 221 17.70 -24.23 2.57
N PRO A 222 17.87 -25.15 3.54
CA PRO A 222 19.14 -25.82 3.74
C PRO A 222 19.43 -26.74 2.54
N GLY A 223 20.66 -26.71 2.01
CA GLY A 223 21.14 -27.62 0.96
C GLY A 223 21.56 -26.94 -0.35
N ARG A 224 21.96 -27.75 -1.35
CA ARG A 224 22.21 -27.31 -2.73
C ARG A 224 20.97 -27.66 -3.56
N GLY A 225 20.26 -26.66 -4.05
CA GLY A 225 19.08 -26.81 -4.91
C GLY A 225 18.77 -25.50 -5.65
N PRO A 226 17.79 -25.51 -6.58
CA PRO A 226 17.36 -24.32 -7.27
C PRO A 226 16.94 -23.21 -6.29
N THR A 227 17.20 -21.95 -6.65
CA THR A 227 16.87 -20.80 -5.80
C THR A 227 15.38 -20.78 -5.50
N CYS A 228 15.00 -21.05 -4.25
CA CYS A 228 13.62 -20.95 -3.80
C CYS A 228 13.51 -19.99 -2.62
N VAL A 229 12.39 -19.27 -2.58
CA VAL A 229 12.06 -18.34 -1.49
C VAL A 229 11.16 -19.09 -0.52
N ARG A 230 11.66 -19.39 0.68
CA ARG A 230 10.85 -20.03 1.73
C ARG A 230 10.42 -18.99 2.75
N ILE A 231 9.12 -18.71 2.73
CA ILE A 231 8.43 -17.86 3.69
C ILE A 231 7.94 -18.76 4.84
N GLN A 232 8.36 -18.46 6.07
CA GLN A 232 7.90 -19.16 7.26
C GLN A 232 6.94 -18.30 8.07
N GLY A 233 5.84 -18.91 8.54
CA GLY A 233 4.82 -18.24 9.35
C GLY A 233 3.77 -17.48 8.52
N GLN A 234 3.20 -16.44 9.11
CA GLN A 234 2.19 -15.60 8.47
C GLN A 234 2.85 -14.57 7.53
N ILE A 235 2.18 -14.28 6.41
CA ILE A 235 2.53 -13.18 5.51
C ILE A 235 1.81 -11.93 6.01
N TYR A 236 2.56 -10.86 6.27
CA TYR A 236 2.00 -9.57 6.64
C TYR A 236 2.14 -8.59 5.49
N HIS A 237 1.11 -7.78 5.23
CA HIS A 237 1.23 -6.62 4.37
C HIS A 237 1.70 -5.45 5.24
N GLN A 238 2.92 -4.98 4.96
CA GLN A 238 3.48 -3.82 5.62
C GLN A 238 3.02 -2.58 4.85
N THR A 239 1.92 -1.99 5.31
CA THR A 239 1.63 -0.58 5.04
C THR A 239 2.51 0.23 5.98
N THR A 240 3.22 1.22 5.46
CA THR A 240 4.08 2.08 6.28
C THR A 240 3.26 2.79 7.37
N PRO A 241 3.86 3.09 8.54
CA PRO A 241 3.16 3.78 9.60
C PRO A 241 2.70 5.16 9.11
N LEU A 242 1.42 5.46 9.30
CA LEU A 242 0.84 6.78 9.03
C LEU A 242 1.53 7.82 9.92
N GLY A 243 2.51 8.56 9.38
CA GLY A 243 3.26 9.57 10.13
C GLY A 243 4.17 10.41 9.25
N GLN A 244 4.66 11.54 9.80
CA GLN A 244 5.66 12.38 9.13
C GLN A 244 7.01 11.64 9.10
N THR A 245 7.26 10.90 8.02
CA THR A 245 8.54 10.27 7.75
C THR A 245 9.33 11.12 6.77
N ALA A 246 10.64 11.25 7.00
CA ALA A 246 11.57 11.89 6.05
C ALA A 246 11.77 11.07 4.77
N ASN A 247 11.36 9.78 4.78
CA ASN A 247 11.47 8.88 3.64
C ASN A 247 10.15 8.12 3.42
N PRO A 248 9.13 8.80 2.88
CA PRO A 248 7.81 8.22 2.63
C PRO A 248 7.89 7.10 1.61
N ARG A 249 7.23 5.97 1.91
CA ARG A 249 7.19 4.80 1.03
C ARG A 249 5.77 4.25 0.93
N TYR A 250 5.53 3.45 -0.11
CA TYR A 250 4.28 2.72 -0.31
C TYR A 250 3.02 3.62 -0.14
N SER A 251 2.15 3.30 0.82
CA SER A 251 0.94 4.06 1.15
C SER A 251 1.21 5.54 1.46
N ASP A 252 2.36 5.88 2.07
CA ASP A 252 2.68 7.25 2.50
C ASP A 252 2.75 8.21 1.30
N LEU A 253 3.17 7.69 0.15
CA LEU A 253 3.30 8.47 -1.09
C LEU A 253 1.95 8.99 -1.60
N TYR A 254 0.85 8.35 -1.21
CA TYR A 254 -0.49 8.78 -1.60
C TYR A 254 -1.04 9.93 -0.74
N PHE A 255 -0.42 10.24 0.41
CA PHE A 255 -0.69 11.46 1.17
C PHE A 255 -0.03 12.71 0.57
N LEU A 256 1.07 12.52 -0.15
CA LEU A 256 1.80 13.59 -0.81
C LEU A 256 1.11 13.99 -2.12
N ASP A 257 1.47 15.19 -2.59
CA ASP A 257 1.14 15.62 -3.94
C ASP A 257 1.83 14.73 -4.97
N SER A 258 1.19 14.55 -6.13
CA SER A 258 1.64 13.62 -7.17
C SER A 258 3.09 13.87 -7.62
N ALA A 259 3.50 15.13 -7.76
CA ALA A 259 4.87 15.50 -8.13
C ALA A 259 5.88 15.09 -7.05
N GLN A 260 5.62 15.43 -5.78
CA GLN A 260 6.49 15.05 -4.66
C GLN A 260 6.60 13.54 -4.52
N ALA A 261 5.47 12.82 -4.60
CA ALA A 261 5.45 11.36 -4.56
C ALA A 261 6.30 10.74 -5.67
N THR A 262 6.26 11.32 -6.88
CA THR A 262 7.09 10.87 -8.00
C THR A 262 8.57 11.11 -7.74
N ASP A 263 8.94 12.25 -7.16
CA ASP A 263 10.33 12.54 -6.81
C ASP A 263 10.89 11.52 -5.82
N PHE A 264 10.13 11.19 -4.78
CA PHE A 264 10.49 10.12 -3.85
C PHE A 264 10.62 8.76 -4.55
N ARG A 265 9.71 8.42 -5.47
CA ARG A 265 9.80 7.17 -6.25
C ARG A 265 11.02 7.14 -7.15
N ALA A 266 11.36 8.24 -7.80
CA ALA A 266 12.48 8.35 -8.73
C ALA A 266 13.84 8.29 -8.02
N ASN A 267 13.91 8.77 -6.77
CA ASN A 267 15.12 8.72 -5.93
C ASN A 267 15.42 7.33 -5.34
N ILE A 268 14.54 6.34 -5.53
CA ILE A 268 14.81 4.96 -5.13
C ILE A 268 15.71 4.30 -6.18
N GLU A 269 16.87 3.79 -5.75
CA GLU A 269 17.85 3.13 -6.64
C GLU A 269 17.25 2.02 -7.51
N MET A 270 16.33 1.23 -6.94
CA MET A 270 15.62 0.16 -7.64
C MET A 270 14.73 0.67 -8.78
N ASN A 271 14.37 1.95 -8.78
CA ASN A 271 13.56 2.60 -9.81
C ASN A 271 14.40 3.43 -10.80
N SER A 272 15.73 3.40 -10.70
CA SER A 272 16.65 4.15 -11.59
C SER A 272 16.41 3.88 -13.08
N GLY A 273 15.95 2.67 -13.41
CA GLY A 273 15.60 2.26 -14.77
C GLY A 273 14.22 2.70 -15.24
N CYS A 274 13.40 3.35 -14.41
CA CYS A 274 12.04 3.77 -14.75
C CYS A 274 12.01 5.20 -15.30
N CYS A 275 11.12 5.45 -16.24
CA CYS A 275 10.86 6.76 -16.82
C CYS A 275 9.97 7.59 -15.89
N ARG A 276 10.50 8.72 -15.39
CA ARG A 276 9.80 9.63 -14.46
C ARG A 276 8.43 10.07 -14.95
N THR A 277 8.36 10.59 -16.17
CA THR A 277 7.08 11.05 -16.77
C THR A 277 6.04 9.93 -16.84
N LEU A 278 6.46 8.68 -17.10
CA LEU A 278 5.54 7.56 -17.07
C LEU A 278 5.08 7.21 -15.65
N MET A 279 5.94 7.37 -14.64
CA MET A 279 5.54 7.23 -13.24
C MET A 279 4.50 8.29 -12.84
N GLU A 280 4.65 9.53 -13.29
CA GLU A 280 3.67 10.60 -13.04
C GLU A 280 2.32 10.29 -13.69
N GLU A 281 2.31 9.85 -14.96
CA GLU A 281 1.09 9.46 -15.67
C GLU A 281 0.36 8.29 -14.97
N LEU A 282 1.11 7.30 -14.48
CA LEU A 282 0.55 6.16 -13.75
C LEU A 282 0.03 6.56 -12.36
N ASP A 283 0.73 7.44 -11.65
CA ASP A 283 0.29 7.97 -10.35
C ASP A 283 -1.02 8.77 -10.49
N ALA A 284 -1.11 9.64 -11.51
CA ALA A 284 -2.32 10.39 -11.80
C ALA A 284 -3.51 9.46 -12.08
N MET A 285 -3.31 8.46 -12.95
CA MET A 285 -4.32 7.43 -13.24
C MET A 285 -4.76 6.70 -11.97
N LEU A 286 -3.82 6.29 -11.11
CA LEU A 286 -4.14 5.60 -9.87
C LEU A 286 -4.96 6.49 -8.92
N ARG A 287 -4.58 7.75 -8.75
CA ARG A 287 -5.32 8.69 -7.88
C ARG A 287 -6.73 8.98 -8.39
N GLU A 288 -6.95 8.93 -9.70
CA GLU A 288 -8.27 9.15 -10.29
C GLU A 288 -9.16 7.90 -10.21
N LYS A 289 -8.60 6.71 -10.50
CA LYS A 289 -9.39 5.49 -10.72
C LYS A 289 -9.36 4.49 -9.58
N ASN A 290 -8.32 4.50 -8.74
CA ASN A 290 -8.16 3.54 -7.65
C ASN A 290 -8.86 4.03 -6.37
N PRO A 291 -9.89 3.30 -5.86
CA PRO A 291 -10.62 3.71 -4.67
C PRO A 291 -9.73 3.83 -3.43
N TYR A 292 -8.68 3.02 -3.31
CA TYR A 292 -7.76 3.09 -2.18
C TYR A 292 -6.95 4.39 -2.21
N ALA A 293 -6.44 4.79 -3.38
CA ALA A 293 -5.72 6.04 -3.54
C ALA A 293 -6.56 7.25 -3.07
N LEU A 294 -7.86 7.22 -3.37
CA LEU A 294 -8.82 8.24 -2.91
C LEU A 294 -9.00 8.20 -1.39
N THR A 295 -9.13 7.02 -0.79
CA THR A 295 -9.22 6.87 0.68
C THR A 295 -8.00 7.45 1.39
N TYR A 296 -6.78 7.15 0.93
CA TYR A 296 -5.55 7.70 1.52
C TYR A 296 -5.49 9.23 1.40
N LYS A 297 -5.97 9.81 0.29
CA LYS A 297 -6.05 11.27 0.15
C LYS A 297 -7.03 11.90 1.14
N MET A 298 -8.16 11.24 1.40
CA MET A 298 -9.18 11.73 2.35
C MET A 298 -8.74 11.59 3.80
N MET A 299 -7.97 10.56 4.16
CA MET A 299 -7.42 10.37 5.52
C MET A 299 -6.45 11.48 5.95
N ARG A 300 -5.96 12.30 5.01
CA ARG A 300 -5.13 13.48 5.31
C ARG A 300 -5.94 14.68 5.80
N GLN A 301 -7.21 14.77 5.41
CA GLN A 301 -8.09 15.93 5.65
C GLN A 301 -8.85 15.78 6.96
#